data_AF-A0A1F2TSR3-F1
#
_entry.id   AF-A0A1F2TSR3-F1
#
_cell.length_a   1.000
_cell.length_b   1.000
_cell.length_c   1.000
_cell.angle_alpha   90.00
_cell.angle_beta   90.00
_cell.angle_gamma   90.00
#
_symmetry.space_group_name_H-M   'P 1'
#
loop_
_entity.id
_entity.type
_entity.pdbx_description
1 polymer ?
#
loop_
_entity_poly.entity_id
_entity_poly.type
_entity_poly.pdbx_seq_one_letter_code
_entity_poly.pdbx_strand_id
1 'polypeptide(L)'
;MEVVVSMGLLSAVSLGVAQLFAVSSKANLVARGYTSTTAMAEQKMEQLRSLTWGFDLLEQGLPLSDTTSNLSYTPPQQNGSGLNPSPTNALDQNVSGYFDYLDATGGYVGTGTTAPTTAVYVRRWSIQPLPTNPNNTIILQVLVTPVVNERARQAESSSPARTRLPGDSLLTTVKTRKAS
;
A
#
# COMPACT_ATOMS: atom_id res chain seq x y z
N MET A 1 28.33 40.94 -34.73
CA MET A 1 26.97 40.40 -34.94
C MET A 1 26.89 38.92 -34.61
N GLU A 2 27.79 38.08 -35.16
CA GLU A 2 27.81 36.63 -34.92
C GLU A 2 27.80 36.21 -33.43
N VAL A 3 28.62 36.84 -32.59
CA VAL A 3 28.70 36.52 -31.15
C VAL A 3 27.36 36.74 -30.42
N VAL A 4 26.63 37.81 -30.77
CA VAL A 4 25.35 38.14 -30.13
C VAL A 4 24.27 37.13 -30.53
N VAL A 5 24.28 36.72 -31.80
CA VAL A 5 23.36 35.68 -32.31
C VAL A 5 23.65 34.33 -31.65
N SER A 6 24.92 33.93 -31.58
CA SER A 6 25.34 32.68 -30.93
C SER A 6 25.01 32.66 -29.44
N MET A 7 25.23 33.76 -28.73
CA MET A 7 24.91 33.88 -27.30
C MET A 7 23.40 33.84 -27.05
N GLY A 8 22.59 34.47 -27.90
CA GLY A 8 21.13 34.41 -27.82
C GLY A 8 20.60 32.99 -28.04
N LEU A 9 21.14 32.29 -29.06
CA LEU A 9 20.76 30.90 -29.35
C LEU A 9 21.15 29.96 -28.20
N LEU A 10 22.38 30.06 -27.70
CA LEU A 10 22.87 29.23 -26.60
C LEU A 10 22.02 29.43 -25.34
N SER A 11 21.66 30.68 -25.02
CA SER A 11 20.83 31.00 -23.86
C SER A 11 19.42 30.39 -23.98
N ALA A 12 18.78 30.52 -25.15
CA ALA A 12 17.45 29.96 -25.38
C ALA A 12 17.46 28.42 -25.29
N VAL A 13 18.48 27.77 -25.88
CA VAL A 13 18.64 26.31 -25.83
C VAL A 13 18.91 25.84 -24.39
N SER A 14 19.80 26.49 -23.65
CA SER A 14 20.12 26.13 -22.27
C SER A 14 18.89 26.24 -21.34
N LEU A 15 18.09 27.31 -21.47
CA LEU A 15 16.84 27.46 -20.71
C LEU A 15 15.84 26.36 -21.04
N GLY A 16 15.68 26.02 -22.32
CA GLY A 16 14.81 24.91 -22.75
C GLY A 16 15.23 23.57 -22.16
N VAL A 17 16.53 23.25 -22.20
CA VAL A 17 17.07 22.00 -21.62
C VAL A 17 16.88 21.95 -20.11
N ALA A 18 17.10 23.06 -19.40
CA ALA A 18 16.91 23.12 -17.95
C ALA A 18 15.44 22.84 -17.55
N GLN A 19 14.48 23.38 -18.29
CA GLN A 19 13.05 23.12 -18.07
C GLN A 19 12.70 21.65 -18.33
N LEU A 20 13.16 21.07 -19.44
CA LEU A 20 12.94 19.66 -19.75
C LEU A 20 13.56 18.74 -18.70
N PHE A 21 14.76 19.06 -18.21
CA PHE A 21 15.41 18.32 -17.13
C PHE A 21 14.57 18.37 -15.84
N ALA A 22 14.10 19.55 -15.43
CA ALA A 22 13.27 19.69 -14.23
C ALA A 22 11.96 18.89 -14.31
N VAL A 23 11.29 18.94 -15.47
CA VAL A 23 10.07 18.15 -15.72
C VAL A 23 10.37 16.65 -15.67
N SER A 24 11.46 16.20 -16.31
CA SER A 24 11.88 14.79 -16.30
C SER A 24 12.24 14.31 -14.89
N SER A 25 12.98 15.09 -14.11
CA SER A 25 13.31 14.76 -12.73
C SER A 25 12.04 14.61 -11.88
N LYS A 26 11.09 15.54 -12.01
CA LYS A 26 9.80 15.46 -11.31
C LYS A 26 9.01 14.21 -11.72
N ALA A 27 8.94 13.91 -13.01
CA ALA A 27 8.26 12.73 -13.53
C ALA A 27 8.89 11.43 -13.00
N ASN A 28 10.23 11.34 -12.99
CA ASN A 28 10.97 10.18 -12.49
C ASN A 28 10.76 9.97 -10.99
N LEU A 29 10.69 11.03 -10.18
CA LEU A 29 10.42 10.91 -8.74
C LEU A 29 9.00 10.38 -8.47
N VAL A 30 8.01 10.91 -9.20
CA VAL A 30 6.62 10.45 -9.10
C VAL A 30 6.51 8.98 -9.54
N ALA A 31 7.13 8.62 -10.67
CA ALA A 31 7.14 7.25 -11.17
C ALA A 31 7.79 6.27 -10.18
N ARG A 32 8.92 6.65 -9.57
CA ARG A 32 9.57 5.85 -8.51
C ARG A 32 8.64 5.61 -7.32
N GLY A 33 7.92 6.63 -6.87
CA GLY A 33 6.95 6.50 -5.78
C GLY A 33 5.83 5.49 -6.09
N TYR A 34 5.32 5.48 -7.33
CA TYR A 34 4.32 4.50 -7.77
C TYR A 34 4.88 3.07 -7.80
N THR A 35 6.07 2.88 -8.37
CA THR A 35 6.69 1.55 -8.42
C THR A 35 6.94 1.01 -7.01
N SER A 36 7.43 1.85 -6.09
CA SER A 36 7.65 1.48 -4.69
C SER A 36 6.37 1.09 -3.97
N THR A 37 5.31 1.89 -4.06
CA THR A 37 4.05 1.61 -3.37
C THR A 37 3.34 0.38 -3.93
N THR A 38 3.41 0.15 -5.25
CA THR A 38 2.89 -1.08 -5.87
C THR A 38 3.66 -2.32 -5.40
N ALA A 39 5.00 -2.31 -5.44
CA ALA A 39 5.79 -3.46 -4.97
C ALA A 39 5.54 -3.80 -3.49
N MET A 40 5.41 -2.78 -2.64
CA MET A 40 5.06 -2.96 -1.23
C MET A 40 3.63 -3.49 -1.02
N ALA A 41 2.70 -3.11 -1.90
CA ALA A 41 1.34 -3.63 -1.90
C ALA A 41 1.33 -5.12 -2.33
N GLU A 42 2.08 -5.46 -3.37
CA GLU A 42 2.24 -6.84 -3.86
C GLU A 42 2.84 -7.73 -2.78
N GLN A 43 3.88 -7.27 -2.09
CA GLN A 43 4.50 -8.02 -1.00
C GLN A 43 3.49 -8.37 0.11
N LYS A 44 2.69 -7.39 0.57
CA LYS A 44 1.67 -7.64 1.60
C LYS A 44 0.54 -8.51 1.05
N MET A 45 0.18 -8.34 -0.22
CA MET A 45 -0.79 -9.20 -0.89
C MET A 45 -0.32 -10.65 -0.91
N GLU A 46 0.96 -10.89 -1.17
CA GLU A 46 1.55 -12.23 -1.10
C GLU A 46 1.48 -12.82 0.30
N GLN A 47 1.81 -12.03 1.33
CA GLN A 47 1.69 -12.45 2.73
C GLN A 47 0.25 -12.84 3.09
N LEU A 48 -0.76 -12.09 2.63
CA LEU A 48 -2.17 -12.44 2.86
C LEU A 48 -2.59 -13.68 2.07
N ARG A 49 -2.08 -13.83 0.84
CA ARG A 49 -2.38 -14.99 -0.01
C ARG A 49 -1.72 -16.27 0.50
N SER A 50 -0.60 -16.20 1.20
CA SER A 50 0.06 -17.38 1.75
C SER A 50 -0.64 -17.95 2.99
N LEU A 51 -1.45 -17.16 3.70
CA LEU A 51 -2.19 -17.64 4.88
C LEU A 51 -3.18 -18.75 4.54
N THR A 52 -3.42 -19.69 5.44
CA THR A 52 -4.32 -20.83 5.17
C THR A 52 -5.76 -20.37 4.97
N TRP A 53 -6.37 -20.75 3.85
CA TRP A 53 -7.79 -20.56 3.53
C TRP A 53 -8.29 -21.69 2.63
N GLY A 54 -8.74 -22.78 3.24
CA GLY A 54 -9.07 -23.99 2.52
C GLY A 54 -9.99 -24.89 3.31
N PHE A 55 -9.93 -26.18 3.00
CA PHE A 55 -10.57 -27.24 3.76
C PHE A 55 -9.50 -28.21 4.26
N ASP A 56 -9.75 -28.84 5.40
CA ASP A 56 -8.88 -29.92 5.88
C ASP A 56 -9.12 -31.21 5.09
N LEU A 57 -8.04 -31.86 4.66
CA LEU A 57 -8.07 -33.14 3.93
C LEU A 57 -8.09 -34.37 4.83
N LEU A 58 -7.57 -34.25 6.05
CA LEU A 58 -7.26 -35.42 6.87
C LEU A 58 -8.40 -35.78 7.83
N GLU A 59 -9.28 -34.82 8.14
CA GLU A 59 -10.46 -35.07 8.95
C GLU A 59 -11.73 -35.18 8.09
N GLN A 60 -12.51 -34.10 7.99
CA GLN A 60 -13.92 -34.13 7.58
C GLN A 60 -14.23 -33.12 6.46
N GLY A 61 -13.23 -32.52 5.82
CA GLY A 61 -13.45 -31.44 4.85
C GLY A 61 -13.88 -30.13 5.53
N LEU A 62 -13.55 -29.94 6.80
CA LEU A 62 -13.96 -28.75 7.55
C LEU A 62 -13.18 -27.51 7.05
N PRO A 63 -13.80 -26.31 7.07
CA PRO A 63 -13.12 -25.09 6.66
C PRO A 63 -11.92 -24.79 7.58
N LEU A 64 -10.72 -24.72 7.00
CA LEU A 64 -9.49 -24.34 7.69
C LEU A 64 -9.10 -22.90 7.32
N SER A 65 -8.85 -22.07 8.32
CA SER A 65 -8.50 -20.66 8.12
C SER A 65 -7.44 -20.24 9.13
N ASP A 66 -6.43 -19.50 8.68
CA ASP A 66 -5.53 -18.81 9.61
C ASP A 66 -6.27 -17.64 10.25
N THR A 67 -6.42 -17.68 11.56
CA THR A 67 -7.06 -16.62 12.36
C THR A 67 -6.13 -16.08 13.45
N THR A 68 -4.83 -16.39 13.39
CA THR A 68 -3.88 -16.12 14.48
C THR A 68 -2.61 -15.40 14.01
N SER A 69 -2.31 -15.38 12.72
CA SER A 69 -1.15 -14.66 12.19
C SER A 69 -1.29 -13.15 12.34
N ASN A 70 -0.28 -12.50 12.93
CA ASN A 70 -0.16 -11.06 13.03
C ASN A 70 0.73 -10.53 11.93
N LEU A 71 0.09 -10.02 10.88
CA LEU A 71 0.77 -9.48 9.70
C LEU A 71 1.20 -8.02 9.87
N SER A 72 0.97 -7.39 11.03
CA SER A 72 1.43 -6.02 11.29
C SER A 72 2.91 -5.97 11.66
N TYR A 73 3.52 -7.12 11.98
CA TYR A 73 4.94 -7.24 12.31
C TYR A 73 5.69 -7.98 11.21
N THR A 74 6.99 -7.69 11.12
CA THR A 74 7.93 -8.46 10.29
C THR A 74 9.10 -8.93 11.18
N PRO A 75 9.32 -10.24 11.35
CA PRO A 75 8.51 -11.35 10.84
C PRO A 75 7.10 -11.42 11.48
N PRO A 76 6.12 -12.11 10.84
CA PRO A 76 4.79 -12.31 11.42
C PRO A 76 4.82 -13.02 12.78
N GLN A 77 3.90 -12.64 13.68
CA GLN A 77 3.75 -13.25 15.01
C GLN A 77 2.46 -14.10 15.09
N GLN A 78 2.28 -14.94 16.11
CA GLN A 78 1.08 -15.80 16.27
C GLN A 78 0.03 -15.24 17.24
N ASN A 79 -0.12 -13.92 17.31
CA ASN A 79 -1.01 -13.21 18.24
C ASN A 79 -1.92 -12.18 17.53
N GLY A 80 -2.24 -12.43 16.27
CA GLY A 80 -2.95 -11.50 15.40
C GLY A 80 -4.31 -11.99 14.96
N SER A 81 -4.76 -11.45 13.82
CA SER A 81 -6.12 -11.66 13.32
C SER A 81 -6.17 -12.57 12.09
N GLY A 82 -5.02 -12.97 11.52
CA GLY A 82 -4.95 -13.80 10.32
C GLY A 82 -5.82 -13.24 9.19
N LEU A 83 -6.76 -14.05 8.72
CA LEU A 83 -7.74 -13.73 7.68
C LEU A 83 -9.13 -13.34 8.25
N ASN A 84 -9.23 -12.98 9.53
CA ASN A 84 -10.48 -12.50 10.09
C ASN A 84 -10.92 -11.18 9.43
N PRO A 85 -12.24 -10.98 9.21
CA PRO A 85 -12.76 -9.75 8.63
C PRO A 85 -12.27 -8.50 9.35
N SER A 86 -11.80 -7.52 8.59
CA SER A 86 -11.37 -6.24 9.13
C SER A 86 -12.57 -5.32 9.39
N PRO A 87 -12.43 -4.30 10.25
CA PRO A 87 -13.37 -3.18 10.28
C PRO A 87 -13.49 -2.51 8.90
N THR A 88 -14.66 -1.93 8.62
CA THR A 88 -14.97 -1.33 7.30
C THR A 88 -14.09 -0.13 6.95
N ASN A 89 -13.53 0.54 7.96
CA ASN A 89 -12.64 1.69 7.82
C ASN A 89 -11.14 1.33 7.80
N ALA A 90 -10.78 0.04 7.71
CA ALA A 90 -9.38 -0.41 7.79
C ALA A 90 -8.49 0.13 6.67
N LEU A 91 -9.05 0.46 5.49
CA LEU A 91 -8.28 1.13 4.42
C LEU A 91 -8.14 2.64 4.65
N ASP A 92 -9.04 3.23 5.43
CA ASP A 92 -9.09 4.69 5.63
C ASP A 92 -8.24 5.12 6.84
N GLN A 93 -8.24 4.32 7.90
CA GLN A 93 -7.60 4.63 9.17
C GLN A 93 -6.65 3.51 9.62
N ASN A 94 -5.72 3.86 10.49
CA ASN A 94 -4.83 2.90 11.12
C ASN A 94 -5.59 2.06 12.15
N VAL A 95 -6.04 0.88 11.75
CA VAL A 95 -6.72 -0.08 12.62
C VAL A 95 -5.72 -1.15 13.06
N SER A 96 -5.49 -1.27 14.37
CA SER A 96 -4.58 -2.28 14.93
C SER A 96 -4.82 -3.68 14.33
N GLY A 97 -3.75 -4.35 13.90
CA GLY A 97 -3.83 -5.65 13.22
C GLY A 97 -4.02 -5.57 11.69
N TYR A 98 -4.28 -4.37 11.16
CA TYR A 98 -4.61 -4.13 9.75
C TYR A 98 -3.77 -3.03 9.07
N PHE A 99 -2.66 -2.60 9.69
CA PHE A 99 -1.72 -1.67 9.10
C PHE A 99 -0.28 -1.87 9.60
N ASP A 100 0.68 -1.39 8.81
CA ASP A 100 2.08 -1.23 9.22
C ASP A 100 2.70 0.03 8.59
N TYR A 101 3.80 0.51 9.17
CA TYR A 101 4.63 1.56 8.61
C TYR A 101 5.90 0.98 8.02
N LEU A 102 6.30 1.55 6.88
CA LEU A 102 7.52 1.21 6.18
C LEU A 102 8.45 2.41 5.98
N ASP A 103 9.76 2.16 5.96
CA ASP A 103 10.76 3.13 5.51
C ASP A 103 10.81 3.25 3.97
N ALA A 104 11.73 4.08 3.46
CA ALA A 104 11.93 4.32 2.03
C ALA A 104 12.29 3.05 1.22
N THR A 105 12.86 2.04 1.87
CA THR A 105 13.27 0.77 1.26
C THR A 105 12.19 -0.31 1.34
N GLY A 106 11.08 -0.03 2.02
CA GLY A 106 10.02 -1.01 2.30
C GLY A 106 10.26 -1.85 3.55
N GLY A 107 11.25 -1.47 4.37
CA GLY A 107 11.55 -2.09 5.66
C GLY A 107 10.51 -1.72 6.70
N TYR A 108 10.09 -2.68 7.52
CA TYR A 108 9.15 -2.46 8.63
C TYR A 108 9.75 -1.52 9.68
N VAL A 109 8.99 -0.48 10.07
CA VAL A 109 9.43 0.48 11.11
C VAL A 109 8.44 0.70 12.25
N GLY A 110 7.24 0.13 12.20
CA GLY A 110 6.31 0.16 13.34
C GLY A 110 4.84 0.00 13.01
N THR A 111 4.02 -0.05 14.07
CA THR A 111 2.55 -0.20 14.03
C THR A 111 1.86 0.73 15.05
N GLY A 112 2.56 1.77 15.52
CA GLY A 112 2.03 2.73 16.49
C GLY A 112 0.94 3.62 15.89
N THR A 113 0.17 4.29 16.75
CA THR A 113 -0.83 5.29 16.31
C THR A 113 -0.18 6.52 15.69
N THR A 114 1.04 6.85 16.11
CA THR A 114 1.87 7.92 15.54
C THR A 114 2.90 7.31 14.60
N ALA A 115 2.98 7.85 13.38
CA ALA A 115 3.98 7.44 12.39
C ALA A 115 5.41 7.71 12.94
N PRO A 116 6.29 6.70 12.97
CA PRO A 116 7.71 6.89 13.27
C PRO A 116 8.35 7.94 12.34
N THR A 117 9.40 8.61 12.79
CA THR A 117 10.11 9.62 11.97
C THR A 117 10.74 9.01 10.71
N THR A 118 11.09 7.73 10.76
CA THR A 118 11.62 6.94 9.64
C THR A 118 10.54 6.43 8.68
N ALA A 119 9.26 6.56 9.02
CA ALA A 119 8.17 6.06 8.20
C ALA A 119 7.96 6.95 6.96
N VAL A 120 8.09 6.33 5.79
CA VAL A 120 7.86 6.94 4.48
C VAL A 120 6.54 6.48 3.89
N TYR A 121 6.13 5.25 4.16
CA TYR A 121 4.86 4.69 3.70
C TYR A 121 4.06 4.12 4.86
N VAL A 122 2.74 4.15 4.72
CA VAL A 122 1.81 3.33 5.50
C VAL A 122 1.18 2.30 4.57
N ARG A 123 1.15 1.04 4.98
CA ARG A 123 0.34 0.02 4.33
C ARG A 123 -0.85 -0.31 5.20
N ARG A 124 -2.02 -0.37 4.59
CA ARG A 124 -3.28 -0.78 5.22
C ARG A 124 -3.86 -1.92 4.43
N TRP A 125 -4.47 -2.88 5.09
CA TRP A 125 -5.18 -3.95 4.41
C TRP A 125 -6.58 -4.14 4.97
N SER A 126 -7.47 -4.59 4.09
CA SER A 126 -8.83 -4.94 4.43
C SER A 126 -9.10 -6.36 3.97
N ILE A 127 -9.83 -7.09 4.80
CA ILE A 127 -10.28 -8.44 4.55
C ILE A 127 -11.80 -8.39 4.73
N GLN A 128 -12.55 -8.63 3.68
CA GLN A 128 -14.01 -8.63 3.73
C GLN A 128 -14.57 -9.93 3.16
N PRO A 129 -15.59 -10.53 3.78
CA PRO A 129 -16.31 -11.63 3.14
C PRO A 129 -17.00 -11.12 1.87
N LEU A 130 -16.99 -11.93 0.81
CA LEU A 130 -17.78 -11.62 -0.39
C LEU A 130 -19.28 -11.78 -0.05
N PRO A 131 -20.14 -10.75 -0.19
CA PRO A 131 -21.53 -10.82 0.29
C PRO A 131 -22.34 -11.98 -0.28
N THR A 132 -22.04 -12.40 -1.50
CA THR A 132 -22.72 -13.51 -2.19
C THR A 132 -22.18 -14.89 -1.81
N ASN A 133 -21.00 -14.98 -1.19
CA ASN A 133 -20.40 -16.24 -0.71
C ASN A 133 -19.48 -16.00 0.50
N PRO A 134 -20.03 -15.53 1.64
CA PRO A 134 -19.24 -14.97 2.73
C PRO A 134 -18.39 -16.01 3.47
N ASN A 135 -18.80 -17.28 3.45
CA ASN A 135 -18.11 -18.36 4.16
C ASN A 135 -16.91 -18.93 3.39
N ASN A 136 -16.89 -18.79 2.06
CA ASN A 136 -15.88 -19.44 1.22
C ASN A 136 -15.02 -18.45 0.44
N THR A 137 -15.45 -17.20 0.28
CA THR A 137 -14.73 -16.22 -0.52
C THR A 137 -14.51 -14.94 0.26
N ILE A 138 -13.26 -14.49 0.29
CA ILE A 138 -12.84 -13.23 0.89
C ILE A 138 -12.23 -12.32 -0.17
N ILE A 139 -12.48 -11.02 -0.02
CA ILE A 139 -11.86 -9.94 -0.76
C ILE A 139 -10.69 -9.44 0.07
N LEU A 140 -9.51 -9.45 -0.52
CA LEU A 140 -8.29 -8.94 0.09
C LEU A 140 -7.93 -7.64 -0.62
N GLN A 141 -7.74 -6.58 0.16
CA GLN A 141 -7.34 -5.28 -0.36
C GLN A 141 -6.10 -4.80 0.38
N VAL A 142 -5.14 -4.24 -0.34
CA VAL A 142 -3.94 -3.65 0.22
C VAL A 142 -3.76 -2.26 -0.37
N LEU A 143 -3.80 -1.25 0.49
CA LEU A 143 -3.53 0.14 0.15
C LEU A 143 -2.18 0.55 0.73
N VAL A 144 -1.31 1.08 -0.13
CA VAL A 144 -0.06 1.69 0.28
C VAL A 144 -0.09 3.16 -0.05
N THR A 145 0.28 3.99 0.92
CA THR A 145 0.23 5.45 0.78
C THR A 145 1.49 6.08 1.37
N PRO A 146 2.12 7.04 0.67
CA PRO A 146 3.17 7.87 1.27
C PRO A 146 2.66 8.58 2.53
N VAL A 147 3.41 8.56 3.62
CA VAL A 147 3.05 9.23 4.88
C VAL A 147 2.82 10.74 4.68
N VAL A 148 3.52 11.35 3.72
CA VAL A 148 3.30 12.75 3.33
C VAL A 148 1.88 13.00 2.81
N ASN A 149 1.32 12.04 2.05
CA ASN A 149 -0.06 12.11 1.57
C ASN A 149 -1.05 11.94 2.73
N GLU A 150 -0.76 11.07 3.70
CA GLU A 150 -1.59 10.95 4.91
C GLU A 150 -1.65 12.25 5.71
N ARG A 151 -0.51 12.91 5.90
CA ARG A 151 -0.42 14.20 6.60
C ARG A 151 -1.19 15.29 5.86
N ALA A 152 -1.10 15.32 4.53
CA ALA A 152 -1.88 16.26 3.72
C ALA A 152 -3.39 16.06 3.91
N ARG A 153 -3.87 14.80 3.86
CA ARG A 153 -5.30 14.50 4.11
C ARG A 153 -5.76 14.93 5.50
N GLN A 154 -4.93 14.74 6.53
CA GLN A 154 -5.24 15.17 7.89
C GLN A 154 -5.37 16.70 8.01
N ALA A 155 -4.58 17.45 7.24
CA ALA A 155 -4.66 18.92 7.21
C ALA A 155 -5.91 19.45 6.50
N GLU A 156 -6.45 18.71 5.53
CA GLU A 156 -7.60 19.10 4.69
C GLU A 156 -8.97 18.66 5.26
N SER A 157 -9.00 18.03 6.43
CA SER A 157 -10.14 17.32 7.03
C SER A 157 -11.43 18.14 7.19
N SER A 158 -12.23 18.20 6.11
CA SER A 158 -13.64 18.63 6.12
C SER A 158 -14.57 17.66 5.36
N SER A 159 -14.04 16.57 4.81
CA SER A 159 -14.81 15.61 4.00
C SER A 159 -14.72 14.17 4.55
N PRO A 160 -15.84 13.41 4.58
CA PRO A 160 -15.89 12.05 5.11
C PRO A 160 -15.28 10.98 4.18
N ALA A 161 -15.01 11.30 2.91
CA ALA A 161 -14.50 10.34 1.93
C ALA A 161 -13.02 10.55 1.62
N ARG A 162 -12.22 9.49 1.76
CA ARG A 162 -10.79 9.48 1.42
C ARG A 162 -10.59 9.70 -0.09
N THR A 163 -9.93 10.79 -0.45
CA THR A 163 -9.54 11.04 -1.85
C THR A 163 -8.22 10.34 -2.18
N ARG A 164 -8.14 9.71 -3.36
CA ARG A 164 -6.92 9.09 -3.87
C ARG A 164 -5.93 10.17 -4.31
N LEU A 165 -4.70 10.07 -3.83
CA LEU A 165 -3.63 11.01 -4.12
C LEU A 165 -2.55 10.34 -4.99
N PRO A 166 -1.79 11.12 -5.78
CA PRO A 166 -0.66 10.58 -6.51
C PRO A 166 0.32 9.83 -5.60
N GLY A 167 0.76 8.65 -6.04
CA GLY A 167 1.60 7.76 -5.26
C GLY A 167 0.84 6.79 -4.35
N ASP A 168 -0.49 6.84 -4.28
CA ASP A 168 -1.29 5.78 -3.66
C ASP A 168 -1.38 4.55 -4.58
N SER A 169 -1.14 3.36 -4.04
CA SER A 169 -1.38 2.08 -4.74
C SER A 169 -2.37 1.22 -3.98
N LEU A 170 -3.46 0.83 -4.65
CA LEU A 170 -4.44 -0.12 -4.13
C LEU A 170 -4.42 -1.38 -4.98
N LEU A 171 -4.15 -2.51 -4.37
CA LEU A 171 -4.36 -3.83 -4.97
C LEU A 171 -5.58 -4.48 -4.35
N THR A 172 -6.36 -5.19 -5.17
CA THR A 172 -7.52 -5.96 -4.75
C THR A 172 -7.45 -7.32 -5.41
N THR A 173 -7.68 -8.36 -4.62
CA THR A 173 -7.81 -9.73 -5.12
C THR A 173 -8.90 -10.46 -4.36
N VAL A 174 -9.29 -11.61 -4.88
CA VAL A 174 -10.29 -12.48 -4.28
C VAL A 174 -9.62 -13.81 -3.98
N LYS A 175 -9.89 -14.34 -2.79
CA LYS A 175 -9.42 -15.66 -2.36
C LYS A 175 -10.62 -16.52 -2.01
N THR A 176 -10.79 -17.60 -2.77
CA THR A 176 -11.84 -18.60 -2.54
C THR A 176 -11.22 -19.86 -1.94
N ARG A 177 -11.90 -20.49 -0.99
CA ARG A 177 -11.48 -21.77 -0.41
C ARG A 177 -11.32 -22.78 -1.53
N LYS A 178 -10.25 -23.56 -1.45
CA LYS A 178 -10.05 -24.74 -2.27
C LYS A 178 -9.88 -25.94 -1.35
N ALA A 179 -10.31 -27.11 -1.82
CA ALA A 179 -9.81 -28.36 -1.28
C ALA A 179 -8.33 -28.41 -1.71
N SER A 180 -7.45 -28.22 -0.74
CA SER A 180 -5.99 -28.31 -0.93
C SER A 180 -5.60 -29.72 -0.63
#